data_AF-A0A399HER7-F1
#
_entry.id   AF-A0A399HER7-F1
#
_cell.length_a   1.000
_cell.length_b   1.000
_cell.length_c   1.000
_cell.angle_alpha   90.00
_cell.angle_beta   90.00
_cell.angle_gamma   90.00
#
_symmetry.space_group_name_H-M   'P 1'
#
loop_
_entity.id
_entity.type
_entity.pdbx_description
1 polymer ?
#
loop_
_entity_poly.entity_id
_entity_poly.type
_entity_poly.pdbx_seq_one_letter_code
_entity_poly.pdbx_strand_id
1 'polypeptide(L)'
;MKILYVHFHDLPDEQFHARLLTLLAEYTPLVQALPPDAALADVSGSLRYFGTDAPALAERIRARTGGLYGIRTTVGVAANPMLARMVAADGPPSAVRSLPDDIDEVTAFLAGKPTPALHGVGPATARALSSYGLDSVGRISAAPLGTLQRILGVTAGRRLHEAARGLDPTPVVPSAPPRSMRVEHGFGHDELDRSRQRAALLTLTDRLGQQLRAESQAARALTLTVRHADRSTTTRTRTLREPTAHTPALTSLAYELHDRLALQRARVRVLGLRAEELIADELTSRQLLLDPDDERARRLETVADHARNRFGPAAARPAATAPHVA
;
A
#
# COMPACT_ATOMS: atom_id res chain seq x y z
N MET A 1 -8.51 -6.67 -23.77
CA MET A 1 -7.69 -5.58 -23.19
C MET A 1 -6.32 -6.15 -22.88
N LYS A 2 -5.28 -5.32 -22.80
CA LYS A 2 -3.92 -5.73 -22.46
C LYS A 2 -3.42 -4.81 -21.36
N ILE A 3 -3.46 -5.33 -20.14
CA ILE A 3 -3.10 -4.62 -18.92
C ILE A 3 -1.71 -5.05 -18.47
N LEU A 4 -0.88 -4.06 -18.15
CA LEU A 4 0.39 -4.24 -17.47
C LEU A 4 0.21 -3.87 -16.00
N TYR A 5 0.54 -4.78 -15.10
CA TYR A 5 0.84 -4.45 -13.71
C TYR A 5 2.35 -4.36 -13.57
N VAL A 6 2.84 -3.20 -13.15
CA VAL A 6 4.27 -2.89 -13.05
C VAL A 6 4.59 -2.69 -11.58
N HIS A 7 5.44 -3.56 -11.01
CA HIS A 7 5.92 -3.47 -9.63
C HIS A 7 7.40 -3.10 -9.61
N PHE A 8 7.70 -1.96 -9.00
CA PHE A 8 9.03 -1.40 -8.87
C PHE A 8 9.67 -1.85 -7.56
N HIS A 9 10.84 -2.48 -7.63
CA HIS A 9 11.52 -3.03 -6.46
C HIS A 9 12.50 -2.01 -5.90
N ASP A 10 12.62 -1.96 -4.57
CA ASP A 10 13.63 -1.19 -3.86
C ASP A 10 13.64 0.32 -4.21
N LEU A 11 12.45 0.92 -4.36
CA LEU A 11 12.33 2.36 -4.64
C LEU A 11 13.00 3.20 -3.54
N PRO A 12 13.91 4.14 -3.90
CA PRO A 12 14.61 4.96 -2.91
C PRO A 12 13.68 5.94 -2.18
N ASP A 13 12.77 6.58 -2.91
CA ASP A 13 11.83 7.58 -2.41
C ASP A 13 10.58 7.70 -3.31
N GLU A 14 9.62 8.53 -2.90
CA GLU A 14 8.38 8.76 -3.65
C GLU A 14 8.57 9.55 -4.96
N GLN A 15 9.65 10.33 -5.08
CA GLN A 15 9.94 11.07 -6.31
C GLN A 15 10.32 10.12 -7.45
N PHE A 16 10.99 9.01 -7.13
CA PHE A 16 11.24 7.95 -8.11
C PHE A 16 9.94 7.32 -8.63
N HIS A 17 8.94 7.09 -7.76
CA HIS A 17 7.63 6.59 -8.21
C HIS A 17 7.01 7.53 -9.25
N ALA A 18 6.99 8.84 -8.97
CA ALA A 18 6.48 9.83 -9.91
C ALA A 18 7.23 9.82 -11.26
N ARG A 19 8.57 9.76 -11.26
CA ARG A 19 9.38 9.67 -12.49
C ARG A 19 9.08 8.41 -13.29
N LEU A 20 8.89 7.27 -12.61
CA LEU A 20 8.55 6.01 -13.25
C LEU A 20 7.15 6.03 -13.86
N LEU A 21 6.19 6.71 -13.23
CA LEU A 21 4.88 6.95 -13.81
C LEU A 21 4.97 7.82 -15.07
N THR A 22 5.83 8.87 -15.07
CA THR A 22 6.10 9.66 -16.29
C THR A 22 6.68 8.79 -17.40
N LEU A 23 7.61 7.88 -17.10
CA LEU A 23 8.14 6.93 -18.07
C LEU A 23 7.04 6.02 -18.63
N LEU A 24 6.15 5.50 -17.80
CA LEU A 24 5.01 4.69 -18.25
C LEU A 24 4.05 5.49 -19.15
N ALA A 25 3.86 6.78 -18.84
CA ALA A 25 3.01 7.68 -19.62
C ALA A 25 3.53 7.92 -21.04
N GLU A 26 4.81 7.68 -21.32
CA GLU A 26 5.35 7.68 -22.69
C GLU A 26 4.83 6.52 -23.54
N TYR A 27 4.39 5.43 -22.91
CA TYR A 27 3.89 4.23 -23.59
C TYR A 27 2.37 4.19 -23.68
N THR A 28 1.66 4.75 -22.71
CA THR A 28 0.19 4.85 -22.76
C THR A 28 -0.29 6.00 -21.89
N PRO A 29 -1.33 6.75 -22.29
CA PRO A 29 -1.97 7.72 -21.41
C PRO A 29 -2.78 7.05 -20.27
N LEU A 30 -3.08 5.75 -20.37
CA LEU A 30 -3.90 5.03 -19.40
C LEU A 30 -3.05 4.42 -18.28
N VAL A 31 -2.47 5.29 -17.44
CA VAL A 31 -1.64 4.89 -16.29
C VAL A 31 -2.32 5.23 -14.97
N GLN A 32 -2.57 4.21 -14.16
CA GLN A 32 -3.08 4.34 -12.80
C GLN A 32 -1.95 4.11 -11.79
N ALA A 33 -1.66 5.12 -10.98
CA ALA A 33 -0.69 4.99 -9.90
C ALA A 33 -1.22 4.03 -8.81
N LEU A 34 -0.38 3.11 -8.36
CA LEU A 34 -0.64 2.23 -7.22
C LEU A 34 0.50 2.37 -6.20
N PRO A 35 0.46 3.41 -5.35
CA PRO A 35 1.47 3.56 -4.33
C PRO A 35 1.49 2.35 -3.37
N PRO A 36 2.64 2.06 -2.75
CA PRO A 36 3.86 2.86 -2.78
C PRO A 36 4.75 2.64 -4.01
N ASP A 37 4.61 1.52 -4.70
CA ASP A 37 5.66 0.99 -5.56
C ASP A 37 5.15 0.28 -6.83
N ALA A 38 3.90 0.51 -7.22
CA ALA A 38 3.34 -0.12 -8.40
C ALA A 38 2.54 0.84 -9.28
N ALA A 39 2.18 0.35 -10.46
CA ALA A 39 1.27 1.02 -11.38
C ALA A 39 0.50 -0.01 -12.21
N LEU A 40 -0.68 0.38 -12.69
CA LEU A 40 -1.36 -0.30 -13.78
C LEU A 40 -1.27 0.56 -15.03
N ALA A 41 -1.07 -0.08 -16.18
CA ALA A 41 -1.08 0.58 -17.47
C ALA A 41 -1.90 -0.23 -18.48
N ASP A 42 -2.90 0.39 -19.09
CA ASP A 42 -3.61 -0.23 -20.22
C ASP A 42 -2.89 0.13 -21.52
N VAL A 43 -2.23 -0.86 -22.13
CA VAL A 43 -1.45 -0.70 -23.36
C VAL A 43 -2.23 -1.12 -24.60
N SER A 44 -3.51 -1.50 -24.48
CA SER A 44 -4.32 -2.00 -25.59
C SER A 44 -4.28 -1.09 -26.82
N GLY A 45 -4.39 0.23 -26.61
CA GLY A 45 -4.35 1.23 -27.69
C GLY A 45 -2.95 1.52 -28.24
N SER A 46 -1.90 1.18 -27.49
CA SER A 46 -0.52 1.53 -27.82
C SER A 46 0.20 0.45 -28.65
N LEU A 47 -0.26 -0.81 -28.59
CA LEU A 47 0.41 -1.94 -29.24
C LEU A 47 0.62 -1.71 -30.75
N ARG A 48 -0.39 -1.17 -31.44
CA ARG A 48 -0.30 -0.86 -32.88
C ARG A 48 0.71 0.23 -33.18
N TYR A 49 0.79 1.26 -32.34
CA TYR A 49 1.75 2.36 -32.51
C TYR A 49 3.19 1.88 -32.34
N PHE A 50 3.45 1.04 -31.33
CA PHE A 50 4.79 0.49 -31.08
C PHE A 50 5.13 -0.75 -31.92
N GLY A 51 4.21 -1.21 -32.76
CA GLY A 51 4.38 -2.34 -33.67
C GLY A 51 4.77 -3.64 -32.96
N THR A 52 4.20 -3.92 -31.79
CA THR A 52 4.64 -5.04 -30.94
C THR A 52 3.51 -5.57 -30.06
N ASP A 53 3.71 -6.75 -29.47
CA ASP A 53 2.79 -7.32 -28.51
C ASP A 53 3.01 -6.80 -27.08
N ALA A 54 2.06 -7.08 -26.19
CA ALA A 54 2.12 -6.59 -24.82
C ALA A 54 3.33 -7.14 -24.01
N PRO A 55 3.71 -8.44 -24.12
CA PRO A 55 4.92 -8.95 -23.47
C PRO A 55 6.21 -8.25 -23.93
N ALA A 56 6.40 -8.04 -25.24
CA ALA A 56 7.58 -7.35 -25.74
C ALA A 56 7.59 -5.86 -25.35
N LEU A 57 6.43 -5.21 -25.29
CA LEU A 57 6.34 -3.83 -24.77
C LEU A 57 6.69 -3.77 -23.27
N ALA A 58 6.23 -4.74 -22.49
CA ALA A 58 6.57 -4.88 -21.07
C ALA A 58 8.08 -5.10 -20.85
N GLU A 59 8.72 -5.91 -21.69
CA GLU A 59 10.18 -6.10 -21.71
C GLU A 59 10.92 -4.80 -21.99
N ARG A 60 10.47 -4.01 -22.98
CA ARG A 60 11.06 -2.69 -23.27
C ARG A 60 10.93 -1.75 -22.07
N ILE A 61 9.76 -1.70 -21.43
CA ILE A 61 9.53 -0.90 -20.23
C ILE A 61 10.49 -1.35 -19.11
N ARG A 62 10.58 -2.65 -18.82
CA ARG A 62 11.50 -3.19 -17.79
C ARG A 62 12.94 -2.80 -18.08
N ALA A 63 13.41 -3.02 -19.31
CA ALA A 63 14.78 -2.71 -19.72
C ALA A 63 15.08 -1.21 -19.59
N ARG A 64 14.13 -0.35 -20.00
CA ARG A 64 14.29 1.11 -19.91
C ARG A 64 14.27 1.61 -18.48
N THR A 65 13.40 1.08 -17.63
CA THR A 65 13.38 1.37 -16.19
C THR A 65 14.70 1.00 -15.53
N GLY A 66 15.23 -0.20 -15.83
CA GLY A 66 16.53 -0.64 -15.33
C GLY A 66 17.69 0.21 -15.85
N GLY A 67 17.71 0.53 -17.14
CA GLY A 67 18.78 1.31 -17.77
C GLY A 67 18.83 2.78 -17.35
N LEU A 68 17.68 3.43 -17.16
CA LEU A 68 17.62 4.85 -16.80
C LEU A 68 17.74 5.10 -15.30
N TYR A 69 17.16 4.24 -14.46
CA TYR A 69 17.02 4.49 -13.03
C TYR A 69 17.68 3.44 -12.14
N GLY A 70 18.22 2.35 -12.70
CA GLY A 70 18.76 1.23 -11.91
C GLY A 70 17.69 0.48 -11.11
N ILE A 71 16.40 0.70 -11.40
CA ILE A 71 15.29 0.11 -10.68
C ILE A 71 14.93 -1.24 -11.30
N ARG A 72 14.90 -2.28 -10.47
CA ARG A 72 14.43 -3.60 -10.88
C ARG A 72 12.90 -3.60 -10.92
N THR A 73 12.33 -4.20 -11.95
CA THR A 73 10.88 -4.17 -12.16
C THR A 73 10.35 -5.56 -12.48
N THR A 74 9.24 -5.93 -11.85
CA THR A 74 8.45 -7.10 -12.21
C THR A 74 7.22 -6.63 -12.97
N VAL A 75 6.91 -7.24 -14.11
CA VAL A 75 5.74 -6.86 -14.93
C VAL A 75 4.87 -8.07 -15.18
N GLY A 76 3.58 -7.98 -14.84
CA GLY A 76 2.58 -8.95 -15.20
C GLY A 76 1.72 -8.43 -16.35
N VAL A 77 1.52 -9.24 -17.38
CA VAL A 77 0.73 -8.92 -18.56
C VAL A 77 -0.49 -9.84 -18.60
N ALA A 78 -1.69 -9.28 -18.64
CA ALA A 78 -2.92 -10.08 -18.73
C ALA A 78 -4.11 -9.29 -19.31
N ALA A 79 -5.25 -9.96 -19.45
CA ALA A 79 -6.49 -9.39 -19.97
C ALA A 79 -7.14 -8.34 -19.05
N ASN A 80 -6.85 -8.35 -17.75
CA ASN A 80 -7.43 -7.43 -16.76
C ASN A 80 -6.48 -7.17 -15.57
N PRO A 81 -6.76 -6.15 -14.72
CA PRO A 81 -5.88 -5.77 -13.61
C PRO A 81 -5.65 -6.86 -12.57
N MET A 82 -6.69 -7.61 -12.19
CA MET A 82 -6.57 -8.73 -11.26
C MET A 82 -5.57 -9.77 -11.76
N LEU A 83 -5.75 -10.28 -12.98
CA LEU A 83 -4.88 -11.29 -13.55
C LEU A 83 -3.45 -10.77 -13.72
N ALA A 84 -3.29 -9.52 -14.16
CA ALA A 84 -1.95 -8.92 -14.32
C ALA A 84 -1.18 -8.87 -12.99
N ARG A 85 -1.85 -8.52 -11.88
CA ARG A 85 -1.26 -8.56 -10.53
C ARG A 85 -0.89 -9.98 -10.10
N MET A 86 -1.79 -10.94 -10.32
CA MET A 86 -1.55 -12.34 -9.94
C MET A 86 -0.37 -12.94 -10.71
N VAL A 87 -0.29 -12.68 -12.02
CA VAL A 87 0.81 -13.13 -12.88
C VAL A 87 2.14 -12.49 -12.46
N ALA A 88 2.13 -11.21 -12.11
CA ALA A 88 3.32 -10.55 -11.58
C ALA A 88 3.76 -11.11 -10.21
N ALA A 89 2.84 -11.61 -9.39
CA ALA A 89 3.18 -12.28 -8.14
C ALA A 89 3.66 -13.73 -8.34
N ASP A 90 3.39 -14.33 -9.51
CA ASP A 90 3.63 -15.74 -9.78
C ASP A 90 5.05 -16.03 -10.29
N GLY A 91 6.05 -15.85 -9.43
CA GLY A 91 7.43 -16.23 -9.73
C GLY A 91 8.46 -15.29 -9.10
N PRO A 92 9.75 -15.45 -9.47
CA PRO A 92 10.81 -14.61 -8.92
C PRO A 92 10.62 -13.13 -9.32
N PRO A 93 11.14 -12.19 -8.53
CA PRO A 93 11.09 -10.77 -8.87
C PRO A 93 11.98 -10.45 -10.08
N SER A 94 11.84 -9.25 -10.63
CA SER A 94 12.64 -8.70 -11.73
C SER A 94 12.42 -9.38 -13.10
N ALA A 95 11.22 -9.86 -13.38
CA ALA A 95 10.88 -10.54 -14.64
C ALA A 95 9.57 -10.02 -15.25
N VAL A 96 9.40 -10.22 -16.55
CA VAL A 96 8.10 -10.06 -17.23
C VAL A 96 7.44 -11.43 -17.31
N ARG A 97 6.15 -11.48 -16.98
CA ARG A 97 5.32 -12.68 -17.11
C ARG A 97 4.02 -12.30 -17.79
N SER A 98 3.51 -13.20 -18.63
CA SER A 98 2.27 -12.97 -19.36
C SER A 98 1.33 -14.16 -19.22
N LEU A 99 0.04 -13.87 -19.05
CA LEU A 99 -1.04 -14.83 -19.18
C LEU A 99 -1.81 -14.50 -20.47
N PRO A 100 -1.86 -15.43 -21.44
CA PRO A 100 -2.70 -15.29 -22.63
C PRO A 100 -4.17 -15.08 -22.29
N ASP A 101 -4.92 -14.52 -23.24
CA ASP A 101 -6.35 -14.24 -23.07
C ASP A 101 -7.22 -15.50 -23.31
N ASP A 102 -6.59 -16.66 -23.47
CA ASP A 102 -7.26 -17.94 -23.67
C ASP A 102 -7.96 -18.40 -22.38
N ILE A 103 -9.23 -18.79 -22.49
CA ILE A 103 -10.05 -19.12 -21.32
C ILE A 103 -9.54 -20.38 -20.62
N ASP A 104 -9.04 -21.36 -21.35
CA ASP A 104 -8.54 -22.60 -20.78
C ASP A 104 -7.22 -22.35 -20.04
N GLU A 105 -6.33 -21.52 -20.60
CA GLU A 105 -5.10 -21.08 -19.93
C GLU A 105 -5.38 -20.27 -18.66
N VAL A 106 -6.33 -19.32 -18.71
CA VAL A 106 -6.74 -18.54 -17.52
C VAL A 106 -7.32 -19.47 -16.45
N THR A 107 -8.17 -20.41 -16.86
CA THR A 107 -8.78 -21.38 -15.94
C THR A 107 -7.73 -22.28 -15.29
N ALA A 108 -6.78 -22.80 -16.08
CA ALA A 108 -5.69 -23.64 -15.59
C ALA A 108 -4.77 -22.87 -14.63
N PHE A 109 -4.41 -21.63 -14.97
CA PHE A 109 -3.61 -20.76 -14.12
C PHE A 109 -4.29 -20.52 -12.77
N LEU A 110 -5.59 -20.20 -12.78
CA LEU A 110 -6.34 -19.91 -11.55
C LEU A 110 -6.58 -21.16 -10.72
N ALA A 111 -6.93 -22.31 -11.32
CA ALA A 111 -7.30 -23.52 -10.60
C ALA A 111 -6.22 -23.97 -9.59
N GLY A 112 -4.94 -23.79 -9.94
CA GLY A 112 -3.79 -24.13 -9.10
C GLY A 112 -3.47 -23.13 -7.99
N LYS A 113 -4.13 -21.96 -7.93
CA LYS A 113 -3.82 -20.92 -6.94
C LYS A 113 -4.53 -21.18 -5.61
N PRO A 114 -3.85 -20.93 -4.47
CA PRO A 114 -4.51 -20.96 -3.17
C PRO A 114 -5.46 -19.76 -3.05
N THR A 115 -6.54 -19.90 -2.28
CA THR A 115 -7.52 -18.83 -2.01
C THR A 115 -6.90 -17.46 -1.67
N PRO A 116 -5.90 -17.34 -0.78
CA PRO A 116 -5.28 -16.04 -0.46
C PRO A 116 -4.49 -15.39 -1.61
N ALA A 117 -4.17 -16.13 -2.67
CA ALA A 117 -3.51 -15.55 -3.85
C ALA A 117 -4.49 -14.79 -4.76
N LEU A 118 -5.80 -15.01 -4.61
CA LEU A 118 -6.80 -14.28 -5.38
C LEU A 118 -6.86 -12.83 -4.91
N HIS A 119 -6.65 -11.89 -5.84
CA HIS A 119 -6.64 -10.48 -5.52
C HIS A 119 -8.00 -10.04 -4.93
N GLY A 120 -7.97 -9.25 -3.84
CA GLY A 120 -9.17 -8.83 -3.11
C GLY A 120 -9.62 -9.80 -2.00
N VAL A 121 -9.00 -10.97 -1.88
CA VAL A 121 -9.25 -11.90 -0.77
C VAL A 121 -8.30 -11.62 0.38
N GLY A 122 -8.81 -10.97 1.43
CA GLY A 122 -8.05 -10.72 2.65
C GLY A 122 -7.90 -11.97 3.55
N PRO A 123 -7.02 -11.93 4.57
CA PRO A 123 -6.77 -13.07 5.45
C PRO A 123 -8.02 -13.57 6.21
N ALA A 124 -8.96 -12.67 6.53
CA ALA A 124 -10.21 -13.05 7.20
C ALA A 124 -11.14 -13.82 6.25
N THR A 125 -11.32 -13.31 5.03
CA THR A 125 -12.09 -13.97 3.96
C THR A 125 -11.49 -15.32 3.60
N ALA A 126 -10.16 -15.40 3.45
CA ALA A 126 -9.46 -16.66 3.17
C ALA A 126 -9.69 -17.69 4.28
N ARG A 127 -9.62 -17.28 5.56
CA ARG A 127 -9.91 -18.16 6.71
C ARG A 127 -11.36 -18.64 6.71
N ALA A 128 -12.32 -17.74 6.47
CA ALA A 128 -13.73 -18.09 6.39
C ALA A 128 -14.01 -19.08 5.26
N LEU A 129 -13.44 -18.89 4.07
CA LEU A 129 -13.59 -19.83 2.95
C LEU A 129 -12.94 -21.19 3.25
N SER A 130 -11.75 -21.17 3.87
CA SER A 130 -11.02 -22.38 4.23
C SER A 130 -11.79 -23.26 5.22
N SER A 131 -12.57 -22.67 6.16
CA SER A 131 -13.40 -23.46 7.07
C SER A 131 -14.54 -24.21 6.37
N TYR A 132 -14.86 -23.86 5.13
CA TYR A 132 -15.81 -24.58 4.26
C TYR A 132 -15.11 -25.44 3.19
N GLY A 133 -13.79 -25.66 3.31
CA GLY A 133 -13.01 -26.47 2.35
C GLY A 133 -12.67 -25.75 1.03
N LEU A 134 -12.94 -24.44 0.94
CA LEU A 134 -12.64 -23.60 -0.21
C LEU A 134 -11.24 -22.97 -0.08
N ASP A 135 -10.22 -23.82 -0.13
CA ASP A 135 -8.79 -23.49 0.04
C ASP A 135 -8.06 -23.17 -1.28
N SER A 136 -8.66 -23.45 -2.44
CA SER A 136 -8.14 -23.12 -3.76
C SER A 136 -9.14 -22.32 -4.60
N VAL A 137 -8.62 -21.53 -5.53
CA VAL A 137 -9.43 -20.75 -6.48
C VAL A 137 -10.25 -21.68 -7.38
N GLY A 138 -9.72 -22.85 -7.75
CA GLY A 138 -10.48 -23.88 -8.49
C GLY A 138 -11.69 -24.42 -7.73
N ARG A 139 -11.58 -24.59 -6.40
CA ARG A 139 -12.75 -24.98 -5.58
C ARG A 139 -13.77 -23.86 -5.46
N ILE A 140 -13.32 -22.61 -5.36
CA ILE A 140 -14.19 -21.43 -5.32
C ILE A 140 -14.95 -21.27 -6.64
N SER A 141 -14.27 -21.46 -7.79
CA SER A 141 -14.91 -21.35 -9.09
C SER A 141 -15.96 -22.46 -9.29
N ALA A 142 -15.70 -23.68 -8.82
CA ALA A 142 -16.65 -24.79 -8.86
C ALA A 142 -17.82 -24.67 -7.86
N ALA A 143 -17.68 -23.88 -6.79
CA ALA A 143 -18.71 -23.73 -5.77
C ALA A 143 -19.95 -23.00 -6.32
N PRO A 144 -21.18 -23.42 -5.95
CA PRO A 144 -22.39 -22.68 -6.31
C PRO A 144 -22.37 -21.25 -5.77
N LEU A 145 -22.81 -20.28 -6.58
CA LEU A 145 -22.84 -18.86 -6.19
C LEU A 145 -23.58 -18.62 -4.86
N GLY A 146 -24.73 -19.30 -4.67
CA GLY A 146 -25.51 -19.17 -3.43
C GLY A 146 -24.74 -19.58 -2.17
N THR A 147 -23.82 -20.55 -2.28
CA THR A 147 -22.95 -20.95 -1.17
C THR A 147 -21.99 -19.83 -0.79
N LEU A 148 -21.33 -19.23 -1.79
CA LEU A 148 -20.40 -18.11 -1.56
C LEU A 148 -21.11 -16.89 -0.99
N GLN A 149 -22.33 -16.61 -1.47
CA GLN A 149 -23.16 -15.52 -0.95
C GLN A 149 -23.62 -15.75 0.49
N ARG A 150 -23.88 -17.00 0.89
CA ARG A 150 -24.22 -17.33 2.28
C ARG A 150 -23.03 -17.18 3.23
N ILE A 151 -21.80 -17.39 2.74
CA ILE A 151 -20.58 -17.27 3.54
C ILE A 151 -20.15 -15.79 3.68
N LEU A 152 -20.18 -15.02 2.59
CA LEU A 152 -19.58 -13.69 2.52
C LEU A 152 -20.58 -12.54 2.33
N GLY A 153 -21.86 -12.85 2.12
CA GLY A 153 -22.88 -11.89 1.69
C GLY A 153 -23.01 -11.81 0.17
N VAL A 154 -24.14 -11.26 -0.29
CA VAL A 154 -24.56 -11.26 -1.71
C VAL A 154 -23.51 -10.63 -2.64
N THR A 155 -23.05 -9.42 -2.30
CA THR A 155 -22.13 -8.64 -3.15
C THR A 155 -20.72 -9.24 -3.16
N ALA A 156 -20.17 -9.56 -1.99
CA ALA A 156 -18.83 -10.11 -1.87
C ALA A 156 -18.73 -11.53 -2.44
N GLY A 157 -19.75 -12.36 -2.21
CA GLY A 157 -19.84 -13.70 -2.78
C GLY A 157 -19.89 -13.69 -4.31
N ARG A 158 -20.65 -12.77 -4.91
CA ARG A 158 -20.70 -12.60 -6.38
C ARG A 158 -19.35 -12.16 -6.95
N ARG A 159 -18.74 -11.12 -6.39
CA ARG A 159 -17.42 -10.64 -6.83
C ARG A 159 -16.35 -11.72 -6.73
N LEU A 160 -16.36 -12.50 -5.64
CA LEU A 160 -15.44 -13.61 -5.47
C LEU A 160 -15.64 -14.69 -6.55
N HIS A 161 -16.90 -15.01 -6.86
CA HIS A 161 -17.24 -16.03 -7.86
C HIS A 161 -16.83 -15.63 -9.28
N GLU A 162 -16.96 -14.34 -9.62
CA GLU A 162 -16.49 -13.74 -10.87
C GLU A 162 -14.94 -13.74 -10.92
N ALA A 163 -14.30 -13.27 -9.86
CA ALA A 163 -12.84 -13.24 -9.73
C ALA A 163 -12.21 -14.64 -9.86
N ALA A 164 -12.82 -15.66 -9.26
CA ALA A 164 -12.34 -17.04 -9.36
C ALA A 164 -12.43 -17.63 -10.79
N ARG A 165 -13.18 -16.98 -11.69
CA ARG A 165 -13.26 -17.28 -13.13
C ARG A 165 -12.42 -16.35 -13.99
N GLY A 166 -11.56 -15.53 -13.38
CA GLY A 166 -10.71 -14.58 -14.10
C GLY A 166 -11.43 -13.33 -14.57
N LEU A 167 -12.67 -13.10 -14.11
CA LEU A 167 -13.45 -11.92 -14.50
C LEU A 167 -13.19 -10.78 -13.53
N ASP A 168 -12.65 -9.68 -14.05
CA ASP A 168 -12.49 -8.42 -13.32
C ASP A 168 -12.88 -7.26 -14.25
N PRO A 169 -14.05 -6.62 -14.04
CA PRO A 169 -14.51 -5.51 -14.87
C PRO A 169 -13.86 -4.18 -14.50
N THR A 170 -12.95 -4.15 -13.52
CA THR A 170 -12.34 -2.92 -13.02
C THR A 170 -11.52 -2.24 -14.13
N PRO A 171 -11.85 -1.00 -14.53
CA PRO A 171 -11.06 -0.28 -15.52
C PRO A 171 -9.76 0.26 -14.91
N VAL A 172 -8.73 0.43 -15.74
CA VAL A 172 -7.56 1.24 -15.39
C VAL A 172 -7.97 2.70 -15.50
N VAL A 173 -8.01 3.40 -14.36
CA VAL A 173 -8.41 4.82 -14.32
C VAL A 173 -7.15 5.67 -14.21
N PRO A 174 -6.85 6.54 -15.20
CA PRO A 174 -5.71 7.43 -15.12
C PRO A 174 -5.77 8.25 -13.84
N SER A 175 -4.74 8.14 -13.01
CA SER A 175 -4.68 8.87 -11.75
C SER A 175 -3.24 9.23 -11.39
N ALA A 176 -3.07 10.47 -10.94
CA ALA A 176 -1.86 10.84 -10.21
C ALA A 176 -1.82 10.05 -8.89
N PRO A 177 -0.62 9.70 -8.38
CA PRO A 177 -0.51 9.13 -7.05
C PRO A 177 -1.15 10.08 -6.04
N PRO A 178 -2.04 9.61 -5.14
CA PRO A 178 -2.53 10.45 -4.07
C PRO A 178 -1.35 11.00 -3.29
N ARG A 179 -1.41 12.27 -2.89
CA ARG A 179 -0.40 12.86 -2.03
C ARG A 179 -0.29 12.01 -0.76
N SER A 180 0.94 11.75 -0.36
CA SER A 180 1.28 10.99 0.84
C SER A 180 2.54 11.57 1.45
N MET A 181 2.71 11.31 2.75
CA MET A 181 3.94 11.64 3.46
C MET A 181 4.41 10.40 4.20
N ARG A 182 5.69 10.09 4.08
CA ARG A 182 6.30 8.92 4.72
C ARG A 182 7.43 9.34 5.64
N VAL A 183 7.47 8.72 6.81
CA VAL A 183 8.58 8.80 7.76
C VAL A 183 8.96 7.40 8.21
N GLU A 184 10.26 7.14 8.34
CA GLU A 184 10.77 5.83 8.76
C GLU A 184 11.83 5.96 9.85
N HIS A 185 11.92 4.94 10.70
CA HIS A 185 12.90 4.78 11.74
C HIS A 185 13.55 3.41 11.61
N GLY A 186 14.84 3.40 11.28
CA GLY A 186 15.66 2.19 11.32
C GLY A 186 16.34 2.04 12.68
N PHE A 187 16.22 0.84 13.26
CA PHE A 187 16.96 0.51 14.48
C PHE A 187 18.39 0.10 14.15
N GLY A 188 19.34 0.47 15.02
CA GLY A 188 20.75 0.07 14.87
C GLY A 188 21.01 -1.42 15.11
N HIS A 189 20.10 -2.08 15.84
CA HIS A 189 20.06 -3.53 16.07
C HIS A 189 18.61 -4.00 15.93
N ASP A 190 18.40 -5.29 15.68
CA ASP A 190 17.04 -5.80 15.57
C ASP A 190 16.31 -5.71 16.93
N GLU A 191 15.27 -4.88 16.98
CA GLU A 191 14.61 -4.46 18.21
C GLU A 191 13.46 -5.41 18.58
N LEU A 192 13.46 -5.83 19.84
CA LEU A 192 12.43 -6.71 20.42
C LEU A 192 11.60 -6.00 21.48
N ASP A 193 12.11 -4.92 22.08
CA ASP A 193 11.43 -4.20 23.15
C ASP A 193 10.28 -3.35 22.58
N ARG A 194 9.06 -3.71 22.98
CA ARG A 194 7.85 -2.98 22.59
C ARG A 194 7.85 -1.53 23.07
N SER A 195 8.50 -1.23 24.19
CA SER A 195 8.58 0.14 24.72
C SER A 195 9.42 1.02 23.80
N ARG A 196 10.56 0.50 23.31
CA ARG A 196 11.42 1.17 22.33
C ARG A 196 10.73 1.32 20.98
N GLN A 197 10.00 0.30 20.54
CA GLN A 197 9.19 0.37 19.32
C GLN A 197 8.10 1.45 19.43
N ARG A 198 7.39 1.54 20.57
CA ARG A 198 6.38 2.59 20.81
C ARG A 198 7.00 3.99 20.87
N ALA A 199 8.16 4.15 21.51
CA ALA A 199 8.88 5.42 21.53
C ALA A 199 9.33 5.86 20.11
N ALA A 200 9.76 4.91 19.28
CA ALA A 200 10.08 5.18 17.88
C ALA A 200 8.82 5.60 17.09
N LEU A 201 7.68 4.91 17.29
CA LEU A 201 6.41 5.30 16.68
C LEU A 201 5.96 6.71 17.09
N LEU A 202 6.09 7.07 18.38
CA LEU A 202 5.80 8.42 18.86
C LEU A 202 6.67 9.49 18.17
N THR A 203 7.96 9.18 17.96
CA THR A 203 8.87 10.08 17.24
C THR A 203 8.45 10.22 15.77
N LEU A 204 8.02 9.12 15.14
CA LEU A 204 7.55 9.13 13.76
C LEU A 204 6.23 9.91 13.62
N THR A 205 5.27 9.72 14.53
CA THR A 205 3.98 10.43 14.47
C THR A 205 4.13 11.93 14.73
N ASP A 206 5.05 12.33 15.61
CA ASP A 206 5.38 13.74 15.85
C ASP A 206 5.99 14.39 14.59
N ARG A 207 6.95 13.73 13.94
CA ARG A 207 7.53 14.20 12.67
C ARG A 207 6.48 14.26 11.56
N LEU A 208 5.65 13.23 11.44
CA LEU A 208 4.61 13.15 10.42
C LEU A 208 3.56 14.25 10.63
N GLY A 209 3.11 14.46 11.88
CA GLY A 209 2.19 15.53 12.23
C GLY A 209 2.78 16.92 11.94
N GLN A 210 4.05 17.13 12.26
CA GLN A 210 4.74 18.38 11.94
C GLN A 210 4.79 18.64 10.42
N GLN A 211 5.14 17.62 9.61
CA GLN A 211 5.18 17.75 8.15
C GLN A 211 3.79 18.04 7.56
N LEU A 212 2.77 17.33 8.04
CA LEU A 212 1.38 17.56 7.62
C LEU A 212 0.94 19.00 7.91
N ARG A 213 1.21 19.51 9.13
CA ARG A 213 0.87 20.89 9.50
C ARG A 213 1.69 21.93 8.73
N ALA A 214 2.97 21.65 8.45
CA ALA A 214 3.82 22.55 7.68
C ALA A 214 3.33 22.73 6.23
N GLU A 215 2.72 21.71 5.63
CA GLU A 215 2.13 21.77 4.28
C GLU A 215 0.62 22.04 4.27
N SER A 216 0.01 22.35 5.42
CA SER A 216 -1.44 22.52 5.58
C SER A 216 -2.24 21.34 5.02
N GLN A 217 -1.76 20.12 5.25
CA GLN A 217 -2.37 18.86 4.82
C GLN A 217 -2.94 18.10 6.03
N ALA A 218 -3.99 17.31 5.81
CA ALA A 218 -4.55 16.36 6.77
C ALA A 218 -4.65 14.96 6.15
N ALA A 219 -4.37 13.92 6.93
CA ALA A 219 -4.34 12.53 6.45
C ALA A 219 -5.68 11.82 6.69
N ARG A 220 -6.21 11.10 5.69
CA ARG A 220 -7.42 10.26 5.86
C ARG A 220 -7.11 8.81 6.20
N ALA A 221 -5.92 8.33 5.89
CA ALA A 221 -5.48 6.99 6.26
C ALA A 221 -4.03 7.02 6.78
N LEU A 222 -3.73 6.09 7.68
CA LEU A 222 -2.37 5.85 8.16
C LEU A 222 -1.98 4.40 7.90
N THR A 223 -0.82 4.22 7.29
CA THR A 223 -0.22 2.92 6.99
C THR A 223 1.03 2.71 7.83
N LEU A 224 1.04 1.64 8.62
CA LEU A 224 2.21 1.17 9.36
C LEU A 224 2.88 0.04 8.57
N THR A 225 4.15 0.23 8.26
CA THR A 225 5.03 -0.76 7.62
C THR A 225 6.08 -1.21 8.65
N VAL A 226 6.20 -2.52 8.85
CA VAL A 226 7.19 -3.12 9.75
C VAL A 226 8.07 -4.03 8.92
N ARG A 227 9.38 -3.73 8.88
CA ARG A 227 10.38 -4.61 8.29
C ARG A 227 11.06 -5.42 9.38
N HIS A 228 10.97 -6.73 9.27
CA HIS A 228 11.51 -7.69 10.23
C HIS A 228 12.99 -7.99 9.93
N ALA A 229 13.67 -8.64 10.88
CA ALA A 229 15.07 -9.05 10.76
C ALA A 229 15.33 -10.00 9.57
N ASP A 230 14.35 -10.83 9.22
CA ASP A 230 14.39 -11.74 8.06
C ASP A 230 14.16 -11.03 6.71
N ARG A 231 14.09 -9.69 6.72
CA ARG A 231 13.74 -8.81 5.59
C ARG A 231 12.31 -8.95 5.08
N SER A 232 11.47 -9.77 5.72
CA SER A 232 10.04 -9.76 5.43
C SER A 232 9.43 -8.42 5.86
N THR A 233 8.40 -7.99 5.15
CA THR A 233 7.70 -6.73 5.43
C THR A 233 6.24 -7.03 5.72
N THR A 234 5.72 -6.46 6.80
CA THR A 234 4.29 -6.51 7.12
C THR A 234 3.72 -5.09 7.13
N THR A 235 2.66 -4.89 6.34
CA THR A 235 2.02 -3.58 6.19
C THR A 235 0.56 -3.65 6.62
N ARG A 236 0.11 -2.64 7.36
CA ARG A 236 -1.29 -2.48 7.79
C ARG A 236 -1.71 -1.03 7.62
N THR A 237 -2.86 -0.85 6.96
CA THR A 237 -3.47 0.46 6.71
C THR A 237 -4.77 0.56 7.47
N ARG A 238 -5.07 1.75 8.01
CA ARG A 238 -6.38 2.06 8.56
C ARG A 238 -6.78 3.48 8.23
N THR A 239 -8.00 3.61 7.71
CA THR A 239 -8.68 4.90 7.50
C THR A 239 -9.08 5.50 8.84
N LEU A 240 -8.79 6.78 9.02
CA LEU A 240 -9.24 7.57 10.15
C LEU A 240 -10.74 7.87 10.02
N ARG A 241 -11.40 8.09 11.16
CA ARG A 241 -12.80 8.53 11.17
C ARG A 241 -12.96 9.91 10.53
N GLU A 242 -11.99 10.78 10.83
CA GLU A 242 -11.90 12.13 10.30
C GLU A 242 -10.46 12.38 9.82
N PRO A 243 -10.28 13.08 8.69
CA PRO A 243 -8.96 13.51 8.25
C PRO A 243 -8.28 14.37 9.32
N THR A 244 -7.03 14.07 9.69
CA THR A 244 -6.34 14.83 10.76
C THR A 244 -4.85 14.98 10.52
N ALA A 245 -4.30 16.07 11.05
CA ALA A 245 -2.86 16.30 11.24
C ALA A 245 -2.47 16.32 12.72
N HIS A 246 -3.39 15.93 13.62
CA HIS A 246 -3.19 15.97 15.07
C HIS A 246 -2.33 14.79 15.54
N THR A 247 -1.18 15.09 16.14
CA THR A 247 -0.16 14.09 16.53
C THR A 247 -0.71 13.06 17.53
N PRO A 248 -1.45 13.41 18.60
CA PRO A 248 -2.09 12.44 19.50
C PRO A 248 -3.04 11.46 18.80
N ALA A 249 -3.84 11.93 17.84
CA ALA A 249 -4.74 11.07 17.07
C ALA A 249 -3.96 10.10 16.18
N LEU A 250 -2.92 10.58 15.50
CA LEU A 250 -2.00 9.76 14.69
C LEU A 250 -1.24 8.75 15.57
N THR A 251 -0.84 9.14 16.77
CA THR A 251 -0.11 8.30 17.74
C THR A 251 -0.98 7.16 18.25
N SER A 252 -2.20 7.47 18.71
CA SER A 252 -3.16 6.46 19.15
C SER A 252 -3.43 5.42 18.06
N LEU A 253 -3.63 5.90 16.83
CA LEU A 253 -3.82 5.07 15.64
C LEU A 253 -2.61 4.18 15.32
N ALA A 254 -1.40 4.74 15.37
CA ALA A 254 -0.17 3.99 15.12
C ALA A 254 0.04 2.88 16.17
N TYR A 255 -0.25 3.14 17.45
CA TYR A 255 -0.21 2.13 18.49
C TYR A 255 -1.24 1.02 18.29
N GLU A 256 -2.47 1.36 17.93
CA GLU A 256 -3.48 0.34 17.63
C GLU A 256 -3.10 -0.54 16.42
N LEU A 257 -2.50 0.05 15.38
CA LEU A 257 -1.98 -0.70 14.23
C LEU A 257 -0.83 -1.63 14.64
N HIS A 258 0.08 -1.14 15.48
CA HIS A 258 1.20 -1.93 16.01
C HIS A 258 0.73 -3.09 16.88
N ASP A 259 -0.24 -2.87 17.78
CA ASP A 259 -0.79 -3.90 18.65
C ASP A 259 -1.52 -4.99 17.83
N ARG A 260 -2.26 -4.61 16.78
CA ARG A 260 -2.96 -5.55 15.88
C ARG A 260 -2.04 -6.38 15.01
N LEU A 261 -0.82 -5.91 14.73
CA LEU A 261 0.17 -6.73 14.04
C LEU A 261 0.56 -7.95 14.86
N ALA A 262 0.27 -7.96 16.17
CA ALA A 262 0.51 -9.08 17.08
C ALA A 262 1.91 -9.65 16.87
N LEU A 263 2.92 -8.78 16.90
CA LEU A 263 4.33 -9.13 16.74
C LEU A 263 4.72 -10.08 17.89
N GLN A 264 4.58 -11.39 17.67
CA GLN A 264 4.84 -12.47 18.63
C GLN A 264 6.35 -12.65 18.79
N ARG A 265 7.03 -11.67 19.41
CA ARG A 265 8.50 -11.60 19.52
C ARG A 265 9.23 -11.50 18.18
N ALA A 266 8.55 -10.97 17.15
CA ALA A 266 9.20 -10.67 15.89
C ALA A 266 10.24 -9.56 16.09
N ARG A 267 11.46 -9.80 15.59
CA ARG A 267 12.56 -8.86 15.63
C ARG A 267 12.35 -7.77 14.57
N VAL A 268 12.18 -6.53 15.00
CA VAL A 268 11.89 -5.40 14.11
C VAL A 268 13.16 -4.64 13.77
N ARG A 269 13.38 -4.39 12.49
CA ARG A 269 14.54 -3.64 12.00
C ARG A 269 14.18 -2.23 11.55
N VAL A 270 13.01 -2.04 10.95
CA VAL A 270 12.50 -0.72 10.54
C VAL A 270 11.02 -0.60 10.84
N LEU A 271 10.62 0.57 11.34
CA LEU A 271 9.24 1.02 11.42
C LEU A 271 9.03 2.19 10.47
N GLY A 272 8.01 2.11 9.62
CA GLY A 272 7.63 3.18 8.71
C GLY A 272 6.17 3.56 8.91
N LEU A 273 5.89 4.86 8.94
CA LEU A 273 4.54 5.40 8.88
C LEU A 273 4.36 6.16 7.58
N ARG A 274 3.22 5.95 6.93
CA ARG A 274 2.81 6.67 5.73
C ARG A 274 1.42 7.26 5.97
N ALA A 275 1.30 8.58 5.91
CA ALA A 275 0.03 9.28 5.81
C ALA A 275 -0.45 9.20 4.35
N GLU A 276 -1.68 8.76 4.17
CA GLU A 276 -2.30 8.52 2.86
C GLU A 276 -3.55 9.38 2.67
N GLU A 277 -3.92 9.59 1.41
CA GLU A 277 -5.06 10.42 0.99
C GLU A 277 -5.01 11.81 1.62
N LEU A 278 -3.88 12.51 1.43
CA LEU A 278 -3.74 13.85 1.99
C LEU A 278 -4.71 14.82 1.33
N ILE A 279 -5.43 15.57 2.16
CA ILE A 279 -6.35 16.62 1.74
C ILE A 279 -5.91 17.95 2.35
N ALA A 280 -6.27 19.06 1.71
CA ALA A 280 -6.03 20.38 2.26
C ALA A 280 -6.79 20.53 3.59
N ASP A 281 -6.11 21.03 4.62
CA ASP A 281 -6.67 21.18 5.96
C ASP A 281 -7.93 22.08 5.97
N GLU A 282 -7.97 23.07 5.08
CA GLU A 282 -9.12 23.97 4.88
C GLU A 282 -10.40 23.25 4.44
N LEU A 283 -10.27 22.08 3.79
CA LEU A 283 -11.39 21.26 3.34
C LEU A 283 -11.83 20.24 4.40
N THR A 284 -11.21 20.25 5.58
CA THR A 284 -11.59 19.34 6.67
C THR A 284 -12.81 19.88 7.42
N SER A 285 -13.94 19.17 7.28
CA SER A 285 -15.08 19.36 8.18
C SER A 285 -14.74 18.72 9.52
N ARG A 286 -14.39 19.53 10.51
CA ARG A 286 -14.03 19.05 11.85
C ARG A 286 -15.26 19.00 12.73
N GLN A 287 -15.49 17.88 13.41
CA GLN A 287 -16.37 17.89 14.57
C GLN A 287 -15.56 18.48 15.73
N LEU A 288 -15.97 19.66 16.21
CA LEU A 288 -15.39 20.26 17.41
C LEU A 288 -15.74 19.36 18.61
N LEU A 289 -14.82 18.49 19.00
CA LEU A 289 -14.88 17.86 20.32
C LEU A 289 -14.65 18.96 21.35
N LEU A 290 -15.62 19.20 22.22
CA LEU A 290 -15.49 20.08 23.37
C LEU A 290 -14.68 19.39 24.48
N ASP A 291 -13.48 18.90 24.12
CA ASP A 291 -12.55 18.27 25.05
C ASP A 291 -11.40 19.26 25.34
N PRO A 292 -11.31 19.81 26.57
CA PRO A 292 -10.29 20.78 26.93
C PRO A 292 -8.86 20.22 26.84
N ASP A 293 -8.67 18.90 26.96
CA ASP A 293 -7.34 18.28 26.84
C ASP A 293 -6.87 18.20 25.38
N ASP A 294 -7.79 17.93 24.44
CA ASP A 294 -7.51 17.93 22.98
C ASP A 294 -7.14 19.35 22.51
N GLU A 295 -7.88 20.36 22.95
CA GLU A 295 -7.61 21.76 22.64
C GLU A 295 -6.25 22.22 23.19
N ARG A 296 -5.91 21.80 24.42
CA ARG A 296 -4.60 22.09 25.01
C ARG A 296 -3.47 21.41 24.23
N ALA A 297 -3.66 20.15 23.82
CA ALA A 297 -2.68 19.42 23.02
C ALA A 297 -2.44 20.11 21.67
N ARG A 298 -3.48 20.57 20.98
CA ARG A 298 -3.36 21.32 19.72
C ARG A 298 -2.59 22.63 19.87
N ARG A 299 -2.87 23.40 20.92
CA ARG A 299 -2.11 24.63 21.21
C ARG A 299 -0.63 24.33 21.47
N LEU A 300 -0.35 23.26 22.20
CA LEU A 300 1.01 22.80 22.46
C LEU A 300 1.73 22.39 21.18
N GLU A 301 1.06 21.72 20.24
CA GLU A 301 1.62 21.37 18.93
C GLU A 301 2.03 22.62 18.14
N THR A 302 1.14 23.61 18.02
CA THR A 302 1.44 24.86 17.31
C THR A 302 2.64 25.60 17.92
N VAL A 303 2.71 25.65 19.26
CA VAL A 303 3.84 26.27 19.98
C VAL A 303 5.13 25.47 19.77
N ALA A 304 5.07 24.14 19.86
CA ALA A 304 6.21 23.26 19.65
C ALA A 304 6.75 23.38 18.21
N ASP A 305 5.86 23.43 17.22
CA ASP A 305 6.22 23.58 15.81
C ASP A 305 6.84 24.95 15.54
N HIS A 306 6.29 26.02 16.12
CA HIS A 306 6.90 27.34 16.04
C HIS A 306 8.31 27.36 16.67
N ALA A 307 8.49 26.71 17.82
CA ALA A 307 9.81 26.60 18.45
C ALA A 307 10.80 25.82 17.57
N ARG A 308 10.37 24.71 16.94
CA ARG A 308 11.20 23.93 16.02
C ARG A 308 11.58 24.71 14.76
N ASN A 309 10.65 25.46 14.19
CA ASN A 309 10.91 26.28 13.00
C ASN A 309 11.92 27.39 13.28
N ARG A 310 11.92 27.94 14.50
CA ARG A 310 12.83 29.04 14.89
C ARG A 310 14.18 28.55 15.41
N PHE A 311 14.23 27.46 16.17
CA PHE A 311 15.42 27.02 16.92
C PHE A 311 15.96 25.65 16.47
N GLY A 312 15.35 25.03 15.47
CA GLY A 312 15.75 23.75 14.92
C GLY A 312 15.01 22.54 15.53
N PRO A 313 15.19 21.34 14.93
CA PRO A 313 14.37 20.16 15.23
C PRO A 313 14.56 19.60 16.65
N ALA A 314 15.67 19.91 17.32
CA ALA A 314 15.93 19.50 18.69
C ALA A 314 15.24 20.38 19.76
N ALA A 315 14.65 21.51 19.36
CA ALA A 315 14.11 22.51 20.28
C ALA A 315 12.87 22.02 21.05
N ALA A 316 12.06 21.16 20.44
CA ALA A 316 10.91 20.53 21.08
C ALA A 316 10.79 19.08 20.62
N ARG A 317 10.64 18.15 21.56
CA ARG A 317 10.50 16.71 21.31
C ARG A 317 9.63 16.07 22.37
N PRO A 318 8.95 14.95 22.07
CA PRO A 318 8.15 14.25 23.06
C PRO A 318 9.02 13.82 24.25
N ALA A 319 8.56 14.09 25.48
CA ALA A 319 9.34 13.81 26.70
C ALA A 319 9.73 12.33 26.82
N ALA A 320 8.86 11.42 26.39
CA ALA A 320 9.11 9.98 26.38
C ALA A 320 10.22 9.52 25.41
N THR A 321 10.73 10.43 24.58
CA THR A 321 11.81 10.18 23.61
C THR A 321 13.13 10.86 24.01
N ALA A 322 13.16 11.53 25.16
CA ALA A 322 14.40 12.09 25.69
C ALA A 322 15.35 10.95 26.12
N PRO A 323 16.66 11.01 25.80
CA PRO A 323 17.62 10.09 26.38
C PRO A 323 17.54 10.26 27.88
N HIS A 324 17.45 9.15 28.61
CA HIS A 324 17.67 9.15 30.05
C HIS A 324 19.04 9.77 30.28
N VAL A 325 19.05 10.97 30.87
CA VAL A 325 20.26 11.53 31.46
C VAL A 325 20.55 10.62 32.66
N ALA A 326 21.59 9.81 32.52
CA ALA A 326 22.16 9.04 33.62
C ALA A 326 22.94 9.98 34.54
#